data_AF-A0A662DRD4-F1
#
_entry.id   AF-A0A662DRD4-F1
#
_cell.length_a   1.000
_cell.length_b   1.000
_cell.length_c   1.000
_cell.angle_alpha   90.00
_cell.angle_beta   90.00
_cell.angle_gamma   90.00
#
_symmetry.space_group_name_H-M   'P 1'
#
loop_
_entity.id
_entity.type
_entity.pdbx_description
1 polymer ?
#
loop_
_entity_poly.entity_id
_entity_poly.type
_entity_poly.pdbx_seq_one_letter_code
_entity_poly.pdbx_strand_id
1 'polypeptide(L)'
;MFVSPEDRRIGIVFQDYLLFDHLSVLDNIAFGPSSSGLSKNVARRAAQQWADDLGLGGLEARRPPELSGGQAQRVALARALAAEPALLLLDEPLAALDATTHVHLRRVLGEYLERCPAPRLLITHDPTDAFLLADRIYIIEGGRITQSGGPDEIRRRPATSYAADIAGTNLFGGVCDRGEIAIDTTGFLLHAADTKTSGSVLVTVHPRAVALHPTEPHGSPRNTWLATVEAVEHLGDTTRVLLGGPIRLAADITPGAAAALGLEPGAEIWVAVKATEVGVSAA
;
A
#
# COMPACT_ATOMS: atom_id res chain seq x y z
N MET A 1 15.13 34.07 -0.49
CA MET A 1 14.15 34.69 -1.42
C MET A 1 12.85 33.92 -1.26
N PHE A 2 11.77 34.56 -0.83
CA PHE A 2 10.48 33.91 -0.63
C PHE A 2 9.70 34.01 -1.95
N VAL A 3 9.40 32.88 -2.59
CA VAL A 3 8.56 32.83 -3.79
C VAL A 3 7.12 32.59 -3.32
N SER A 4 6.16 33.40 -3.78
CA SER A 4 4.75 33.22 -3.42
C SER A 4 4.22 31.89 -3.99
N PRO A 5 3.24 31.22 -3.35
CA PRO A 5 2.77 29.89 -3.78
C PRO A 5 2.38 29.79 -5.26
N GLU A 6 1.71 30.80 -5.79
CA GLU A 6 1.25 30.90 -7.18
C GLU A 6 2.39 30.92 -8.19
N ASP A 7 3.54 31.49 -7.83
CA ASP A 7 4.73 31.55 -8.68
C ASP A 7 5.56 30.26 -8.65
N ARG A 8 5.24 29.31 -7.76
CA ARG A 8 6.00 28.05 -7.63
C ARG A 8 5.64 27.01 -8.68
N ARG A 9 4.53 27.19 -9.41
CA ARG A 9 4.00 26.22 -10.41
C ARG A 9 3.84 24.79 -9.85
N ILE A 10 3.30 24.69 -8.64
CA ILE A 10 3.04 23.42 -7.96
C ILE A 10 1.57 23.05 -8.15
N GLY A 11 1.31 21.81 -8.59
CA GLY A 11 -0.02 21.22 -8.57
C GLY A 11 -0.22 20.55 -7.22
N ILE A 12 -1.29 20.90 -6.51
CA ILE A 12 -1.60 20.31 -5.20
C ILE A 12 -3.03 19.77 -5.21
N VAL A 13 -3.19 18.53 -4.78
CA VAL A 13 -4.49 17.93 -4.44
C VAL A 13 -4.51 17.78 -2.92
N PHE A 14 -5.30 18.62 -2.25
CA PHE A 14 -5.56 18.55 -0.81
C PHE A 14 -6.73 17.62 -0.51
N GLN A 15 -6.78 17.12 0.73
CA GLN A 15 -7.92 16.36 1.26
C GLN A 15 -9.25 17.13 1.18
N ASP A 16 -9.24 18.46 1.36
CA ASP A 16 -10.44 19.32 1.27
C ASP A 16 -10.82 19.72 -0.16
N TYR A 17 -10.08 19.24 -1.17
CA TYR A 17 -10.25 19.47 -2.63
C TYR A 17 -10.10 20.93 -3.11
N LEU A 18 -10.47 21.92 -2.30
CA LEU A 18 -10.38 23.37 -2.53
C LEU A 18 -10.82 23.77 -3.94
N LEU A 19 -11.99 23.29 -4.37
CA LEU A 19 -12.58 23.64 -5.66
C LEU A 19 -13.11 25.07 -5.66
N PHE A 20 -13.21 25.68 -6.84
CA PHE A 20 -13.82 26.99 -6.99
C PHE A 20 -15.34 26.84 -7.10
N ASP A 21 -16.07 27.15 -6.03
CA ASP A 21 -17.54 26.94 -5.94
C ASP A 21 -18.35 27.69 -7.00
N HIS A 22 -17.81 28.77 -7.54
CA HIS A 22 -18.45 29.60 -8.55
C HIS A 22 -18.18 29.14 -9.98
N LEU A 23 -17.24 28.22 -10.19
CA LEU A 23 -16.90 27.67 -11.49
C LEU A 23 -17.59 26.32 -11.70
N SER A 24 -17.87 26.00 -12.97
CA SER A 24 -18.33 24.66 -13.35
C SER A 24 -17.21 23.62 -13.15
N VAL A 25 -17.52 22.32 -13.23
CA VAL A 25 -16.51 21.26 -13.24
C VAL A 25 -15.51 21.48 -14.38
N LEU A 26 -16.01 21.71 -15.59
CA LEU A 26 -15.14 21.92 -16.75
C LEU A 26 -14.26 23.17 -16.59
N ASP A 27 -14.81 24.26 -16.04
CA ASP A 27 -14.06 25.49 -15.81
C ASP A 27 -13.07 25.36 -14.64
N ASN A 28 -13.37 24.57 -13.61
CA ASN A 28 -12.42 24.22 -12.55
C ASN A 28 -11.20 23.52 -13.15
N ILE A 29 -11.41 22.53 -14.01
CA ILE A 29 -10.32 21.76 -14.63
C ILE A 29 -9.55 22.63 -15.64
N ALA A 30 -10.25 23.44 -16.44
CA ALA A 30 -9.65 24.34 -17.42
C ALA A 30 -8.89 25.53 -16.81
N PHE A 31 -9.05 25.79 -15.51
CA PHE A 31 -8.48 26.95 -14.83
C PHE A 31 -6.94 26.98 -14.92
N GLY A 32 -6.28 25.86 -14.61
CA GLY A 32 -4.81 25.75 -14.65
C GLY A 32 -4.23 26.02 -16.06
N PRO A 33 -4.67 25.28 -17.10
CA PRO A 33 -4.30 25.55 -18.48
C PRO A 33 -4.53 27.00 -18.91
N SER A 34 -5.70 27.56 -18.59
CA SER A 34 -6.06 28.93 -18.98
C SER A 34 -5.15 29.97 -18.31
N SER A 35 -4.86 29.79 -17.02
CA SER A 35 -3.97 30.65 -16.25
C SER A 35 -2.51 30.59 -16.73
N SER A 36 -2.14 29.49 -17.38
CA SER A 36 -0.83 29.28 -18.00
C SER A 36 -0.71 29.93 -19.39
N GLY A 37 -1.75 30.65 -19.84
CA GLY A 37 -1.76 31.37 -21.12
C GLY A 37 -2.33 30.60 -22.30
N LEU A 38 -2.87 29.39 -22.10
CA LEU A 38 -3.53 28.65 -23.18
C LEU A 38 -4.85 29.33 -23.56
N SER A 39 -5.18 29.30 -24.85
CA SER A 39 -6.48 29.82 -25.30
C SER A 39 -7.63 29.03 -24.68
N LYS A 40 -8.76 29.70 -24.45
CA LYS A 40 -9.97 29.12 -23.84
C LYS A 40 -10.39 27.79 -24.48
N ASN A 41 -10.30 27.71 -25.81
CA ASN A 41 -10.68 26.50 -26.56
C ASN A 41 -9.68 25.35 -26.38
N VAL A 42 -8.38 25.65 -26.22
CA VAL A 42 -7.37 24.62 -25.93
C VAL A 42 -7.52 24.15 -24.48
N ALA A 43 -7.63 25.07 -23.52
CA ALA A 43 -7.83 24.76 -22.11
C ALA A 43 -9.06 23.88 -21.86
N ARG A 44 -10.21 24.21 -22.48
CA ARG A 44 -11.43 23.41 -22.33
C ARG A 44 -11.36 22.04 -22.99
N ARG A 45 -10.62 21.89 -24.09
CA ARG A 45 -10.41 20.57 -24.70
C ARG A 45 -9.55 19.68 -23.81
N ALA A 46 -8.46 20.22 -23.26
CA ALA A 46 -7.65 19.49 -22.28
C ALA A 46 -8.46 19.12 -21.03
N ALA A 47 -9.29 20.05 -20.55
CA ALA A 47 -10.17 19.80 -19.42
C ALA A 47 -11.23 18.73 -19.69
N GLN A 48 -11.80 18.70 -20.89
CA GLN A 48 -12.75 17.66 -21.28
C GLN A 48 -12.08 16.29 -21.31
N GLN A 49 -10.88 16.18 -21.86
CA GLN A 49 -10.13 14.92 -21.86
C GLN A 49 -9.93 14.40 -20.44
N TRP A 50 -9.50 15.25 -19.51
CA TRP A 50 -9.35 14.88 -18.10
C TRP A 50 -10.68 14.53 -17.43
N ALA A 51 -11.76 15.22 -17.78
CA ALA A 51 -13.09 14.88 -17.29
C ALA A 51 -13.51 13.48 -17.77
N ASP A 52 -13.27 13.15 -19.04
CA ASP A 52 -13.60 11.85 -19.62
C ASP A 52 -12.75 10.73 -18.98
N ASP A 53 -11.42 10.92 -18.88
CA ASP A 53 -10.49 9.94 -18.32
C ASP A 53 -10.81 9.59 -16.86
N LEU A 54 -11.28 10.57 -16.09
CA LEU A 54 -11.63 10.41 -14.67
C LEU A 54 -13.12 10.09 -14.45
N GLY A 55 -13.88 9.82 -15.53
CA GLY A 55 -15.28 9.40 -15.44
C GLY A 55 -16.22 10.48 -14.90
N LEU A 56 -15.97 11.75 -15.25
CA LEU A 56 -16.76 12.93 -14.90
C LEU A 56 -17.77 13.33 -16.01
N GLY A 57 -17.96 12.46 -17.01
CA GLY A 57 -18.90 12.70 -18.11
C GLY A 57 -20.32 13.00 -17.61
N GLY A 58 -20.93 14.04 -18.17
CA GLY A 58 -22.26 14.53 -17.78
C GLY A 58 -22.29 15.42 -16.53
N LEU A 59 -21.14 15.70 -15.90
CA LEU A 59 -21.00 16.60 -14.75
C LEU A 59 -20.39 17.95 -15.13
N GLU A 60 -20.03 18.17 -16.39
CA GLU A 60 -19.21 19.29 -16.87
C GLU A 60 -19.76 20.65 -16.47
N ALA A 61 -21.09 20.80 -16.51
CA ALA A 61 -21.80 22.04 -16.20
C ALA A 61 -22.13 22.22 -14.71
N ARG A 62 -21.99 21.17 -13.89
CA ARG A 62 -22.27 21.25 -12.45
C ARG A 62 -21.21 22.07 -11.72
N ARG A 63 -21.56 22.58 -10.55
CA ARG A 63 -20.65 23.28 -9.64
C ARG A 63 -20.32 22.41 -8.42
N PRO A 64 -19.20 22.67 -7.72
CA PRO A 64 -18.75 21.85 -6.59
C PRO A 64 -19.81 21.51 -5.53
N PRO A 65 -20.73 22.42 -5.12
CA PRO A 65 -21.77 22.08 -4.14
C PRO A 65 -22.79 21.02 -4.62
N GLU A 66 -22.83 20.73 -5.92
CA GLU A 66 -23.73 19.74 -6.53
C GLU A 66 -23.07 18.35 -6.70
N LEU A 67 -21.82 18.20 -6.23
CA LEU A 67 -21.02 17.00 -6.38
C LEU A 67 -20.99 16.17 -5.10
N SER A 68 -20.90 14.84 -5.25
CA SER A 68 -20.49 13.97 -4.14
C SER A 68 -19.02 14.17 -3.80
N GLY A 69 -18.58 13.72 -2.62
CA GLY A 69 -17.16 13.79 -2.21
C GLY A 69 -16.21 13.16 -3.22
N GLY A 70 -16.49 11.94 -3.69
CA GLY A 70 -15.67 11.27 -4.71
C GLY A 70 -15.75 11.90 -6.10
N GLN A 71 -16.82 12.63 -6.44
CA GLN A 71 -16.86 13.46 -7.65
C GLN A 71 -15.98 14.70 -7.49
N ALA A 72 -16.08 15.41 -6.36
CA ALA A 72 -15.24 16.57 -6.07
C ALA A 72 -13.75 16.21 -6.03
N GLN A 73 -13.39 15.07 -5.45
CA GLN A 73 -12.01 14.55 -5.44
C GLN A 73 -11.48 14.35 -6.86
N ARG A 74 -12.26 13.70 -7.73
CA ARG A 74 -11.89 13.51 -9.14
C ARG A 74 -11.73 14.83 -9.88
N VAL A 75 -12.59 15.82 -9.62
CA VAL A 75 -12.46 17.16 -10.23
C VAL A 75 -11.19 17.87 -9.73
N ALA A 76 -10.85 17.73 -8.45
CA ALA A 76 -9.62 18.30 -7.90
C ALA A 76 -8.37 17.65 -8.50
N LEU A 77 -8.38 16.31 -8.62
CA LEU A 77 -7.32 15.57 -9.30
C LEU A 77 -7.20 16.00 -10.77
N ALA A 78 -8.30 16.01 -11.52
CA ALA A 78 -8.36 16.48 -12.90
C ALA A 78 -7.74 17.87 -13.06
N ARG A 79 -8.13 18.81 -12.20
CA ARG A 79 -7.63 20.19 -12.21
C ARG A 79 -6.12 20.27 -11.97
N ALA A 80 -5.61 19.49 -11.03
CA ALA A 80 -4.18 19.47 -10.71
C ALA A 80 -3.35 18.88 -11.87
N LEU A 81 -3.83 17.78 -12.48
CA LEU A 81 -3.14 17.11 -13.57
C LEU A 81 -3.20 17.91 -14.88
N ALA A 82 -4.32 18.58 -15.15
CA ALA A 82 -4.49 19.44 -16.32
C ALA A 82 -3.51 20.63 -16.36
N ALA A 83 -3.03 21.09 -15.20
CA ALA A 83 -2.16 22.25 -15.11
C ALA A 83 -0.69 21.98 -15.54
N GLU A 84 -0.31 20.72 -15.83
CA GLU A 84 1.06 20.31 -16.17
C GLU A 84 2.11 20.94 -15.23
N PRO A 85 2.01 20.70 -13.91
CA PRO A 85 2.80 21.42 -12.93
C PRO A 85 4.28 21.02 -12.96
N ALA A 86 5.15 21.90 -12.44
CA ALA A 86 6.59 21.63 -12.29
C ALA A 86 6.89 20.75 -11.06
N LEU A 87 5.91 20.55 -10.16
CA LEU A 87 5.94 19.64 -9.01
C LEU A 87 4.50 19.25 -8.70
N LEU A 88 4.24 17.96 -8.50
CA LEU A 88 2.91 17.45 -8.14
C LEU A 88 2.90 16.93 -6.70
N LEU A 89 2.02 17.47 -5.86
CA LEU A 89 1.79 17.03 -4.49
C LEU A 89 0.38 16.45 -4.39
N LEU A 90 0.29 15.19 -3.97
CA LEU A 90 -0.96 14.45 -3.86
C LEU A 90 -1.12 13.98 -2.43
N ASP A 91 -2.10 14.52 -1.72
CA ASP A 91 -2.43 14.12 -0.35
C ASP A 91 -3.70 13.28 -0.35
N GLU A 92 -3.56 11.97 -0.13
CA GLU A 92 -4.64 11.00 -0.14
C GLU A 92 -5.55 11.09 -1.39
N PRO A 93 -4.97 11.15 -2.61
CA PRO A 93 -5.73 11.51 -3.81
C PRO A 93 -6.80 10.49 -4.21
N LEU A 94 -6.77 9.30 -3.61
CA LEU A 94 -7.68 8.20 -3.93
C LEU A 94 -8.58 7.77 -2.75
N ALA A 95 -8.48 8.39 -1.57
CA ALA A 95 -9.09 7.88 -0.33
C ALA A 95 -10.63 7.94 -0.26
N ALA A 96 -11.30 8.88 -0.93
CA ALA A 96 -12.77 9.06 -0.83
C ALA A 96 -13.53 8.48 -2.03
N LEU A 97 -12.98 7.42 -2.64
CA LEU A 97 -13.51 6.77 -3.82
C LEU A 97 -14.12 5.41 -3.49
N ASP A 98 -15.19 5.03 -4.20
CA ASP A 98 -15.72 3.67 -4.13
C ASP A 98 -14.77 2.68 -4.80
N ALA A 99 -14.87 1.40 -4.43
CA ALA A 99 -13.90 0.37 -4.81
C ALA A 99 -13.71 0.19 -6.34
N THR A 100 -14.75 0.35 -7.15
CA THR A 100 -14.63 0.16 -8.61
C THR A 100 -14.00 1.39 -9.26
N THR A 101 -14.41 2.58 -8.82
CA THR A 101 -13.82 3.86 -9.24
C THR A 101 -12.34 3.96 -8.82
N HIS A 102 -11.99 3.42 -7.65
CA HIS A 102 -10.64 3.40 -7.11
C HIS A 102 -9.64 2.69 -8.03
N VAL A 103 -9.97 1.49 -8.52
CA VAL A 103 -9.09 0.71 -9.41
C VAL A 103 -8.86 1.42 -10.74
N HIS A 104 -9.92 1.97 -11.35
CA HIS A 104 -9.82 2.72 -12.60
C HIS A 104 -8.93 3.97 -12.43
N LEU A 105 -9.19 4.77 -11.40
CA LEU A 105 -8.45 6.01 -11.16
C LEU A 105 -7.00 5.76 -10.80
N ARG A 106 -6.70 4.71 -10.03
CA ARG A 106 -5.31 4.30 -9.77
C ARG A 106 -4.57 4.01 -11.07
N ARG A 107 -5.21 3.31 -12.01
CA ARG A 107 -4.63 3.05 -13.32
C ARG A 107 -4.35 4.35 -14.08
N VAL A 108 -5.35 5.23 -14.19
CA VAL A 108 -5.21 6.51 -14.89
C VAL A 108 -4.09 7.36 -14.25
N LEU A 109 -4.04 7.41 -12.93
CA LEU A 109 -3.01 8.13 -12.19
C LEU A 109 -1.63 7.51 -12.41
N GLY A 110 -1.50 6.19 -12.34
CA GLY A 110 -0.25 5.46 -12.61
C GLY A 110 0.29 5.76 -14.01
N GLU A 111 -0.56 5.61 -15.03
CA GLU A 111 -0.20 5.92 -16.42
C GLU A 111 0.22 7.39 -16.60
N TYR A 112 -0.37 8.33 -15.86
CA TYR A 112 0.08 9.72 -15.86
C TYR A 112 1.44 9.88 -15.18
N LEU A 113 1.60 9.34 -13.97
CA LEU A 113 2.81 9.49 -13.16
C LEU A 113 4.05 8.90 -13.85
N GLU A 114 3.90 7.79 -14.59
CA GLU A 114 4.96 7.18 -15.40
C GLU A 114 5.48 8.12 -16.51
N ARG A 115 4.58 8.93 -17.09
CA ARG A 115 4.91 9.86 -18.19
C ARG A 115 5.21 11.27 -17.71
N CYS A 116 4.91 11.58 -16.44
CA CYS A 116 5.08 12.90 -15.86
C CYS A 116 6.57 13.18 -15.61
N PRO A 117 7.19 14.16 -16.29
CA PRO A 117 8.60 14.48 -16.09
C PRO A 117 8.86 15.27 -14.80
N ALA A 118 7.81 15.80 -14.17
CA ALA A 118 7.94 16.59 -12.94
C ALA A 118 8.16 15.69 -11.73
N PRO A 119 8.90 16.14 -10.70
CA PRO A 119 8.92 15.47 -9.41
C PRO A 119 7.50 15.37 -8.84
N ARG A 120 7.22 14.26 -8.15
CA ARG A 120 5.93 13.98 -7.52
C ARG A 120 6.14 13.54 -6.07
N LEU A 121 5.24 13.96 -5.17
CA LEU A 121 5.12 13.43 -3.81
C LEU A 121 3.67 12.96 -3.62
N LEU A 122 3.52 11.67 -3.34
CA LEU A 122 2.26 11.03 -3.00
C LEU A 122 2.27 10.68 -1.51
N ILE A 123 1.24 11.10 -0.78
CA ILE A 123 0.99 10.73 0.60
C ILE A 123 -0.23 9.83 0.60
N THR A 124 -0.10 8.65 1.20
CA THR A 124 -1.18 7.67 1.29
C THR A 124 -0.98 6.75 2.49
N HIS A 125 -2.09 6.30 3.06
CA HIS A 125 -2.14 5.20 4.02
C HIS A 125 -2.51 3.86 3.38
N ASP A 126 -2.79 3.80 2.07
CA ASP A 126 -3.04 2.55 1.34
C ASP A 126 -1.70 1.96 0.84
N PRO A 127 -1.27 0.79 1.35
CA PRO A 127 -0.07 0.10 0.88
C PRO A 127 -0.09 -0.15 -0.64
N THR A 128 -1.26 -0.44 -1.19
CA THR A 128 -1.44 -0.75 -2.62
C THR A 128 -1.07 0.45 -3.48
N ASP A 129 -1.47 1.65 -3.08
CA ASP A 129 -1.11 2.88 -3.78
C ASP A 129 0.39 3.12 -3.72
N ALA A 130 0.99 2.97 -2.54
CA ALA A 130 2.43 3.15 -2.36
C ALA A 130 3.25 2.16 -3.23
N PHE A 131 2.88 0.88 -3.25
CA PHE A 131 3.61 -0.13 -4.03
C PHE A 131 3.37 -0.04 -5.55
N LEU A 132 2.20 0.44 -5.99
CA LEU A 132 1.87 0.51 -7.41
C LEU A 132 2.23 1.84 -8.07
N LEU A 133 2.28 2.94 -7.32
CA LEU A 133 2.46 4.29 -7.88
C LEU A 133 3.84 4.91 -7.59
N ALA A 134 4.55 4.44 -6.57
CA ALA A 134 5.79 5.07 -6.13
C ALA A 134 7.04 4.39 -6.72
N ASP A 135 7.98 5.20 -7.19
CA ASP A 135 9.33 4.75 -7.53
C ASP A 135 10.18 4.49 -6.26
N ARG A 136 9.86 5.22 -5.18
CA ARG A 136 10.52 5.14 -3.87
C ARG A 136 9.51 5.42 -2.77
N ILE A 137 9.55 4.60 -1.72
CA ILE A 137 8.66 4.67 -0.56
C ILE A 137 9.44 5.21 0.64
N TYR A 138 8.78 6.06 1.42
CA TYR A 138 9.24 6.51 2.73
C TYR A 138 8.18 6.15 3.75
N ILE A 139 8.51 5.29 4.71
CA ILE A 139 7.62 4.88 5.77
C ILE A 139 7.84 5.81 6.96
N ILE A 140 6.75 6.39 7.46
CA ILE A 140 6.77 7.35 8.56
C ILE A 140 6.03 6.75 9.75
N GLU A 141 6.72 6.59 10.87
CA GLU A 141 6.16 6.12 12.14
C GLU A 141 6.49 7.13 13.23
N GLY A 142 5.49 7.53 14.03
CA GLY A 142 5.70 8.50 15.11
C GLY A 142 6.32 9.83 14.65
N GLY A 143 6.07 10.24 13.40
CA GLY A 143 6.63 11.46 12.80
C GLY A 143 8.09 11.35 12.35
N ARG A 144 8.66 10.14 12.27
CA ARG A 144 10.03 9.89 11.80
C ARG A 144 10.04 8.91 10.64
N ILE A 145 10.94 9.12 9.68
CA ILE A 145 11.19 8.13 8.63
C ILE A 145 11.89 6.93 9.28
N THR A 146 11.22 5.79 9.31
CA THR A 146 11.77 4.53 9.86
C THR A 146 12.38 3.66 8.77
N GLN A 147 11.86 3.75 7.55
CA GLN A 147 12.42 3.04 6.40
C GLN A 147 12.24 3.86 5.12
N SER A 148 13.18 3.72 4.19
CA SER A 148 13.00 4.19 2.82
C SER A 148 13.69 3.27 1.84
N GLY A 149 13.12 3.11 0.65
CA GLY A 149 13.65 2.19 -0.35
C GLY A 149 12.73 2.08 -1.57
N GLY A 150 13.12 1.25 -2.52
CA GLY A 150 12.22 0.89 -3.62
C GLY A 150 11.08 -0.01 -3.13
N PRO A 151 9.92 -0.04 -3.81
CA PRO A 151 8.80 -0.96 -3.52
C PRO A 151 9.24 -2.40 -3.25
N ASP A 152 10.06 -2.96 -4.15
CA ASP A 152 10.56 -4.34 -4.03
C ASP A 152 11.54 -4.55 -2.87
N GLU A 153 12.26 -3.51 -2.46
CA GLU A 153 13.16 -3.56 -1.31
C GLU A 153 12.35 -3.61 -0.02
N ILE A 154 11.41 -2.68 0.16
CA ILE A 154 10.50 -2.64 1.30
C ILE A 154 9.74 -3.97 1.43
N ARG A 155 9.21 -4.49 0.31
CA ARG A 155 8.43 -5.73 0.33
C ARG A 155 9.26 -6.96 0.71
N ARG A 156 10.53 -7.00 0.33
CA ARG A 156 11.42 -8.14 0.63
C ARG A 156 12.09 -8.04 1.99
N ARG A 157 12.33 -6.82 2.48
CA ARG A 157 13.11 -6.56 3.70
C ARG A 157 12.50 -5.40 4.49
N PRO A 158 11.28 -5.56 5.03
CA PRO A 158 10.71 -4.55 5.92
C PRO A 158 11.58 -4.42 7.19
N ALA A 159 11.85 -3.19 7.61
CA ALA A 159 12.73 -2.89 8.73
C ALA A 159 11.99 -2.78 10.08
N THR A 160 10.67 -2.62 10.04
CA THR A 160 9.82 -2.49 11.23
C THR A 160 8.56 -3.33 11.08
N SER A 161 7.89 -3.65 12.19
CA SER A 161 6.62 -4.39 12.15
C SER A 161 5.58 -3.65 11.33
N TYR A 162 5.51 -2.33 11.43
CA TYR A 162 4.62 -1.51 10.60
C TYR A 162 4.95 -1.62 9.10
N ALA A 163 6.23 -1.59 8.73
CA ALA A 163 6.64 -1.82 7.34
C ALA A 163 6.29 -3.24 6.86
N ALA A 164 6.36 -4.23 7.74
CA ALA A 164 6.00 -5.60 7.44
C ALA A 164 4.48 -5.78 7.25
N ASP A 165 3.67 -5.10 8.07
CA ASP A 165 2.21 -5.06 7.91
C ASP A 165 1.82 -4.44 6.57
N ILE A 166 2.44 -3.31 6.21
CA ILE A 166 2.29 -2.69 4.89
C ILE A 166 2.69 -3.67 3.78
N ALA A 167 3.84 -4.34 3.93
CA ALA A 167 4.33 -5.34 2.97
C ALA A 167 3.51 -6.64 2.94
N GLY A 168 2.61 -6.85 3.91
CA GLY A 168 1.82 -8.07 4.06
C GLY A 168 2.64 -9.31 4.44
N THR A 169 3.71 -9.15 5.22
CA THR A 169 4.58 -10.24 5.66
C THR A 169 4.72 -10.30 7.17
N ASN A 170 4.99 -11.49 7.72
CA ASN A 170 5.32 -11.63 9.13
C ASN A 170 6.76 -11.16 9.39
N LEU A 171 6.99 -10.43 10.49
CA LEU A 171 8.31 -9.95 10.89
C LEU A 171 8.58 -10.17 12.39
N PHE A 172 9.75 -10.73 12.70
CA PHE A 172 10.20 -10.97 14.06
C PHE A 172 11.67 -10.56 14.23
N GLY A 173 12.04 -10.09 15.43
CA GLY A 173 13.43 -9.97 15.85
C GLY A 173 13.97 -11.28 16.40
N GLY A 174 15.25 -11.54 16.22
CA GLY A 174 15.93 -12.68 16.82
C GLY A 174 17.45 -12.59 16.75
N VAL A 175 18.10 -13.64 17.28
CA VAL A 175 19.54 -13.84 17.18
C VAL A 175 19.84 -15.10 16.38
N CYS A 176 20.59 -14.95 15.28
CA CYS A 176 20.98 -16.04 14.40
C CYS A 176 22.41 -16.56 14.69
N ASP A 177 22.57 -17.88 14.82
CA ASP A 177 23.85 -18.59 14.70
C ASP A 177 23.70 -19.72 13.68
N ARG A 178 24.45 -19.65 12.57
CA ARG A 178 24.54 -20.70 11.54
C ARG A 178 23.18 -21.26 11.10
N GLY A 179 22.20 -20.38 10.92
CA GLY A 179 20.86 -20.73 10.44
C GLY A 179 19.90 -21.22 11.52
N GLU A 180 20.31 -21.25 12.79
CA GLU A 180 19.40 -21.37 13.93
C GLU A 180 19.14 -20.00 14.52
N ILE A 181 17.87 -19.64 14.71
CA ILE A 181 17.42 -18.31 15.10
C ILE A 181 16.58 -18.41 16.35
N ALA A 182 17.05 -17.82 17.45
CA ALA A 182 16.25 -17.65 18.66
C ALA A 182 15.43 -16.37 18.54
N ILE A 183 14.10 -16.48 18.55
CA ILE A 183 13.19 -15.33 18.45
C ILE A 183 13.18 -14.54 19.76
N ASP A 184 13.37 -13.22 19.69
CA ASP A 184 13.59 -12.36 20.85
C ASP A 184 12.45 -12.41 21.88
N THR A 185 11.21 -12.56 21.41
CA THR A 185 10.01 -12.50 22.27
C THR A 185 9.74 -13.79 23.04
N THR A 186 10.19 -14.95 22.54
CA THR A 186 9.82 -16.26 23.10
C THR A 186 10.98 -17.23 23.28
N GLY A 187 12.15 -16.94 22.72
CA GLY A 187 13.29 -17.85 22.67
C GLY A 187 13.06 -19.07 21.78
N PHE A 188 11.94 -19.14 21.05
CA PHE A 188 11.64 -20.24 20.14
C PHE A 188 12.69 -20.30 19.02
N LEU A 189 13.13 -21.51 18.68
CA LEU A 189 14.16 -21.74 17.66
C LEU A 189 13.52 -21.96 16.29
N LEU A 190 13.88 -21.10 15.33
CA LEU A 190 13.61 -21.30 13.91
C LEU A 190 14.90 -21.67 13.17
N HIS A 191 14.77 -22.53 12.19
CA HIS A 191 15.79 -22.86 11.21
C HIS A 191 15.57 -22.09 9.90
N ALA A 192 16.60 -21.41 9.43
CA ALA A 192 16.67 -20.76 8.13
C ALA A 192 17.69 -21.46 7.22
N ALA A 193 17.49 -21.33 5.91
CA ALA A 193 18.45 -21.83 4.92
C ALA A 193 19.71 -20.94 4.85
N ASP A 194 19.62 -19.68 5.24
CA ASP A 194 20.77 -18.79 5.38
C ASP A 194 21.59 -19.18 6.62
N THR A 195 22.82 -19.65 6.38
CA THR A 195 23.78 -20.04 7.41
C THR A 195 24.93 -19.04 7.53
N LYS A 196 24.93 -17.98 6.72
CA LYS A 196 26.00 -16.98 6.64
C LYS A 196 25.73 -15.77 7.54
N THR A 197 24.46 -15.39 7.67
CA THR A 197 24.06 -14.28 8.54
C THR A 197 24.11 -14.72 10.00
N SER A 198 24.68 -13.89 10.88
CA SER A 198 24.83 -14.18 12.31
C SER A 198 24.65 -12.92 13.15
N GLY A 199 24.25 -13.07 14.42
CA GLY A 199 24.01 -11.97 15.34
C GLY A 199 22.54 -11.53 15.34
N SER A 200 22.28 -10.28 15.69
CA SER A 200 20.91 -9.74 15.71
C SER A 200 20.36 -9.61 14.28
N VAL A 201 19.17 -10.16 14.06
CA VAL A 201 18.52 -10.27 12.76
C VAL A 201 17.05 -9.93 12.82
N LEU A 202 16.53 -9.49 11.68
CA LEU A 202 15.12 -9.47 11.35
C LEU A 202 14.78 -10.71 10.51
N VAL A 203 13.71 -11.39 10.90
CA VAL A 203 13.21 -12.63 10.31
C VAL A 203 11.88 -12.37 9.64
N THR A 204 11.78 -12.70 8.36
CA THR A 204 10.54 -12.55 7.59
C THR A 204 9.98 -13.90 7.17
N VAL A 205 8.67 -14.09 7.29
CA VAL A 205 7.94 -15.25 6.74
C VAL A 205 6.71 -14.75 6.00
N HIS A 206 6.59 -15.05 4.72
CA HIS A 206 5.39 -14.69 3.97
C HIS A 206 4.20 -15.54 4.45
N PRO A 207 3.00 -14.98 4.69
CA PRO A 207 1.84 -15.76 5.17
C PRO A 207 1.49 -16.97 4.30
N ARG A 208 1.62 -16.84 2.97
CA ARG A 208 1.45 -17.95 2.01
C ARG A 208 2.48 -19.08 2.12
N ALA A 209 3.61 -18.85 2.77
CA ALA A 209 4.64 -19.88 3.00
C ALA A 209 4.35 -20.72 4.26
N VAL A 210 3.34 -20.35 5.04
CA VAL A 210 2.94 -21.02 6.27
C VAL A 210 1.89 -22.07 5.96
N ALA A 211 2.21 -23.33 6.23
CA ALA A 211 1.27 -24.44 6.09
C ALA A 211 0.64 -24.78 7.45
N LEU A 212 -0.65 -25.13 7.42
CA LEU A 212 -1.42 -25.54 8.61
C LEU A 212 -1.81 -27.01 8.51
N HIS A 213 -1.65 -27.75 9.59
CA HIS A 213 -1.89 -29.19 9.67
C HIS A 213 -2.67 -29.56 10.94
N PRO A 214 -3.60 -30.53 10.89
CA PRO A 214 -4.36 -30.96 12.06
C PRO A 214 -3.51 -31.78 13.05
N THR A 215 -2.43 -32.40 12.57
CA THR A 215 -1.47 -33.20 13.34
C THR A 215 -0.06 -32.78 12.98
N GLU A 216 0.92 -33.14 13.83
CA GLU A 216 2.33 -32.82 13.58
C GLU A 216 2.76 -33.31 12.19
N PRO A 217 3.18 -32.39 11.29
CA PRO A 217 3.57 -32.76 9.95
C PRO A 217 4.98 -33.35 9.95
N HIS A 218 5.16 -34.44 9.22
CA HIS A 218 6.47 -35.03 8.97
C HIS A 218 6.96 -34.69 7.56
N GLY A 219 8.27 -34.48 7.39
CA GLY A 219 8.88 -34.30 6.07
C GLY A 219 10.09 -33.38 6.03
N SER A 220 10.19 -32.62 4.93
CA SER A 220 11.28 -31.67 4.68
C SER A 220 11.16 -30.29 5.32
N PRO A 221 9.98 -29.79 5.81
CA PRO A 221 9.95 -28.62 6.67
C PRO A 221 10.88 -28.80 7.89
N ARG A 222 11.46 -27.70 8.34
CA ARG A 222 12.39 -27.69 9.48
C ARG A 222 11.85 -26.91 10.66
N ASN A 223 10.79 -26.14 10.45
CA ASN A 223 10.11 -25.40 11.49
C ASN A 223 8.71 -25.96 11.62
N THR A 224 8.44 -26.64 12.73
CA THR A 224 7.12 -27.21 13.02
C THR A 224 6.79 -26.98 14.49
N TRP A 225 5.60 -26.46 14.77
CA TRP A 225 5.18 -26.21 16.14
C TRP A 225 3.66 -26.19 16.25
N LEU A 226 3.16 -26.38 17.47
CA LEU A 226 1.74 -26.22 17.78
C LEU A 226 1.44 -24.75 18.07
N ALA A 227 0.41 -24.20 17.43
CA ALA A 227 -0.08 -22.85 17.66
C ALA A 227 -1.58 -22.83 17.94
N THR A 228 -2.04 -21.76 18.57
CA THR A 228 -3.47 -21.50 18.78
C THR A 228 -3.99 -20.55 17.71
N VAL A 229 -5.12 -20.84 17.09
CA VAL A 229 -5.81 -19.90 16.20
C VAL A 229 -6.37 -18.76 17.03
N GLU A 230 -5.98 -17.52 16.74
CA GLU A 230 -6.49 -16.33 17.42
C GLU A 230 -7.65 -15.70 16.64
N ALA A 231 -7.55 -15.69 15.31
CA ALA A 231 -8.60 -15.18 14.43
C ALA A 231 -8.57 -15.86 13.07
N VAL A 232 -9.73 -15.86 12.39
CA VAL A 232 -9.90 -16.34 11.03
C VAL A 232 -10.63 -15.25 10.23
N GLU A 233 -9.96 -14.72 9.22
CA GLU A 233 -10.43 -13.60 8.40
C GLU A 233 -10.65 -14.06 6.96
N HIS A 234 -11.87 -13.84 6.44
CA HIS A 234 -12.21 -14.23 5.07
C HIS A 234 -11.99 -13.06 4.12
N LEU A 235 -10.93 -13.14 3.31
CA LEU A 235 -10.47 -12.11 2.37
C LEU A 235 -10.76 -12.53 0.93
N GLY A 236 -12.02 -12.88 0.64
CA GLY A 236 -12.45 -13.32 -0.69
C GLY A 236 -11.94 -14.71 -1.05
N ASP A 237 -10.91 -14.79 -1.90
CA ASP A 237 -10.32 -16.04 -2.39
C ASP A 237 -9.30 -16.66 -1.43
N THR A 238 -8.94 -15.90 -0.37
CA THR A 238 -7.95 -16.25 0.63
C THR A 238 -8.58 -16.15 2.02
N THR A 239 -8.19 -17.03 2.93
CA THR A 239 -8.50 -16.94 4.35
C THR A 239 -7.21 -16.71 5.11
N ARG A 240 -7.14 -15.58 5.81
CA ARG A 240 -6.02 -15.24 6.69
C ARG A 240 -6.30 -15.77 8.08
N VAL A 241 -5.38 -16.57 8.60
CA VAL A 241 -5.46 -17.15 9.93
C VAL A 241 -4.40 -16.49 10.78
N LEU A 242 -4.81 -15.78 11.83
CA LEU A 242 -3.90 -15.23 12.82
C LEU A 242 -3.62 -16.30 13.86
N LEU A 243 -2.35 -16.62 14.05
CA LEU A 243 -1.87 -17.67 14.95
C LEU A 243 -1.17 -17.03 16.15
N GLY A 244 -1.37 -17.66 17.31
CA GLY A 244 -0.75 -17.35 18.59
C GLY A 244 0.56 -18.12 18.81
N GLY A 245 0.98 -18.17 20.07
CA GLY A 245 2.29 -18.68 20.50
C GLY A 245 2.63 -20.12 20.04
N PRO A 246 3.91 -20.51 20.04
CA PRO A 246 5.08 -19.78 20.55
C PRO A 246 5.58 -18.64 19.66
N ILE A 247 5.08 -18.49 18.44
CA ILE A 247 5.35 -17.31 17.59
C ILE A 247 4.03 -16.83 16.99
N ARG A 248 3.68 -15.57 17.26
CA ARG A 248 2.50 -14.95 16.65
C ARG A 248 2.76 -14.71 15.17
N LEU A 249 1.96 -15.27 14.27
CA LEU A 249 2.11 -15.02 12.83
C LEU A 249 0.79 -15.18 12.07
N ALA A 250 0.71 -14.63 10.87
CA ALA A 250 -0.38 -14.84 9.94
C ALA A 250 -0.05 -15.94 8.92
N ALA A 251 -1.04 -16.76 8.58
CA ALA A 251 -1.01 -17.73 7.50
C ALA A 251 -2.12 -17.45 6.49
N ASP A 252 -1.81 -17.50 5.20
CA ASP A 252 -2.80 -17.32 4.13
C ASP A 252 -3.08 -18.68 3.47
N ILE A 253 -4.30 -19.19 3.63
CA ILE A 253 -4.76 -20.46 3.06
C ILE A 253 -6.02 -20.26 2.22
N THR A 254 -6.45 -21.28 1.49
CA THR A 254 -7.72 -21.19 0.74
C THR A 254 -8.92 -21.33 1.69
N PRO A 255 -10.07 -20.72 1.36
CA PRO A 255 -11.31 -20.91 2.13
C PRO A 255 -11.70 -22.39 2.29
N GLY A 256 -11.48 -23.20 1.26
CA GLY A 256 -11.72 -24.65 1.32
C GLY A 256 -10.82 -25.38 2.30
N ALA A 257 -9.54 -25.01 2.40
CA ALA A 257 -8.62 -25.56 3.39
C ALA A 257 -9.01 -25.15 4.81
N ALA A 258 -9.39 -23.88 5.02
CA ALA A 258 -9.84 -23.40 6.32
C ALA A 258 -11.09 -24.16 6.80
N ALA A 259 -12.07 -24.35 5.91
CA ALA A 259 -13.28 -25.11 6.21
C ALA A 259 -12.99 -26.60 6.49
N ALA A 260 -12.11 -27.23 5.71
CA ALA A 260 -11.75 -28.64 5.91
C ALA A 260 -11.00 -28.88 7.23
N LEU A 261 -10.22 -27.90 7.68
CA LEU A 261 -9.50 -27.94 8.95
C LEU A 261 -10.38 -27.54 10.15
N GLY A 262 -11.58 -27.00 9.92
CA GLY A 262 -12.48 -26.54 10.99
C GLY A 262 -11.85 -25.46 11.87
N LEU A 263 -11.11 -24.52 11.28
CA LEU A 263 -10.39 -23.51 12.04
C LEU A 263 -11.35 -22.51 12.68
N GLU A 264 -11.29 -22.41 14.00
CA GLU A 264 -12.01 -21.42 14.80
C GLU A 264 -11.07 -20.82 15.84
N PRO A 265 -11.32 -19.58 16.31
CA PRO A 265 -10.56 -19.01 17.43
C PRO A 265 -10.52 -19.96 18.64
N GLY A 266 -9.32 -20.18 19.17
CA GLY A 266 -9.03 -21.11 20.27
C GLY A 266 -8.64 -22.52 19.84
N ALA A 267 -8.80 -22.89 18.57
CA ALA A 267 -8.37 -24.20 18.06
C ALA A 267 -6.84 -24.33 18.07
N GLU A 268 -6.33 -25.51 18.38
CA GLU A 268 -4.92 -25.84 18.22
C GLU A 268 -4.66 -26.37 16.81
N ILE A 269 -3.58 -25.91 16.19
CA ILE A 269 -3.20 -26.28 14.84
C ILE A 269 -1.68 -26.36 14.72
N TRP A 270 -1.19 -27.35 13.97
CA TRP A 270 0.23 -27.45 13.68
C TRP A 270 0.62 -26.52 12.55
N VAL A 271 1.65 -25.74 12.78
CA VAL A 271 2.25 -24.83 11.82
C VAL A 271 3.50 -25.49 11.24
N ALA A 272 3.70 -25.36 9.93
CA ALA A 272 4.91 -25.77 9.26
C ALA A 272 5.44 -24.67 8.33
N VAL A 273 6.73 -24.37 8.46
CA VAL A 273 7.46 -23.44 7.58
C VAL A 273 8.76 -24.10 7.13
N LYS A 274 9.06 -24.03 5.83
CA LYS A 274 10.35 -24.50 5.31
C LYS A 274 11.44 -23.49 5.67
N ALA A 275 12.63 -23.99 6.01
CA ALA A 275 13.78 -23.11 6.27
C ALA A 275 14.14 -22.21 5.07
N THR A 276 13.80 -22.61 3.84
CA THR A 276 14.01 -21.81 2.62
C THR A 276 13.05 -20.63 2.48
N GLU A 277 11.95 -20.63 3.22
CA GLU A 277 10.95 -19.55 3.25
C GLU A 277 11.17 -18.58 4.42
N VAL A 278 12.15 -18.88 5.28
CA VAL A 278 12.55 -17.99 6.38
C VAL A 278 13.60 -17.03 5.83
N GLY A 279 13.16 -15.81 5.54
CA GLY A 279 14.04 -14.71 5.16
C GLY A 279 14.80 -14.19 6.37
N VAL A 280 16.09 -13.92 6.21
CA VAL A 280 16.96 -13.39 7.25
C VAL A 280 17.66 -12.14 6.72
N SER A 281 17.65 -11.08 7.53
CA SER A 281 18.39 -9.85 7.28
C SER A 281 19.00 -9.34 8.58
N ALA A 282 20.15 -8.66 8.50
CA ALA A 282 20.72 -8.00 9.68
C ALA A 282 19.73 -6.95 10.21
N ALA A 283 19.62 -6.85 11.55
CA ALA A 283 18.82 -5.85 12.23
C ALA A 283 19.46 -4.45 12.20
#